data_AF-A0A1E5TFA9-F1
#
_entry.id   AF-A0A1E5TFA9-F1
#
_cell.length_a   1.000
_cell.length_b   1.000
_cell.length_c   1.000
_cell.angle_alpha   90.00
_cell.angle_beta   90.00
_cell.angle_gamma   90.00
#
_symmetry.space_group_name_H-M   'P 1'
#
loop_
_entity.id
_entity.type
_entity.pdbx_description
1 polymer ?
#
loop_
_entity_poly.entity_id
_entity_poly.type
_entity_poly.pdbx_seq_one_letter_code
_entity_poly.pdbx_strand_id
1 'polypeptide(L)'
;MTKHKKGSILSIIGLLIVLGVAAVVVFSMISDQIFFKEVDEQEKVENLKVTLDKASKKQIDNYTSQQISSKDNKTWRDASSTEIKSAMNSSEFIESDTQKYQFLELDKYQGIDENRIKRMLIDNPTLLEHSDDFIKAAQDKHVNEVYLISHALLETGSAKSELASGVEIDGKKYYNFFGVGALDEDPIKTGSEYAKKHGWDTPQKAISGGANFIHDHFLSNEDQNTLYSMRWNPKNPGEHQYATDIKWAESNATLMAHFYEDMKTEGKYYKYFVYKDDEKHKK
;
A
#
# COMPACT_ATOMS: atom_id res chain seq x y z
N MET A 1 -3.11 -13.70 -72.53
CA MET A 1 -2.51 -12.53 -71.84
C MET A 1 -3.41 -12.12 -70.68
N THR A 2 -3.11 -12.60 -69.49
CA THR A 2 -3.81 -12.30 -68.25
C THR A 2 -3.50 -10.87 -67.80
N LYS A 3 -4.43 -9.93 -68.04
CA LYS A 3 -4.40 -8.59 -67.42
C LYS A 3 -4.67 -8.74 -65.92
N HIS A 4 -3.64 -8.99 -65.11
CA HIS A 4 -3.78 -8.88 -63.66
C HIS A 4 -3.97 -7.42 -63.25
N LYS A 5 -5.05 -7.19 -62.52
CA LYS A 5 -5.63 -5.91 -62.10
C LYS A 5 -4.64 -5.07 -61.26
N LYS A 6 -4.07 -4.01 -61.83
CA LYS A 6 -3.33 -2.98 -61.06
C LYS A 6 -4.17 -2.42 -59.89
N GLY A 7 -5.48 -2.32 -60.05
CA GLY A 7 -6.41 -1.90 -58.98
C GLY A 7 -6.49 -2.86 -57.78
N SER A 8 -6.18 -4.15 -57.98
CA SER A 8 -6.19 -5.16 -56.90
C SER A 8 -4.96 -5.10 -56.00
N ILE A 9 -3.80 -4.68 -56.53
CA ILE A 9 -2.57 -4.59 -55.76
C ILE A 9 -2.60 -3.32 -54.89
N LEU A 10 -3.06 -2.20 -55.46
CA LEU A 10 -3.26 -0.95 -54.73
C LEU A 10 -4.28 -1.09 -53.59
N SER A 11 -5.38 -1.84 -53.80
CA SER A 11 -6.35 -2.12 -52.74
C SER A 11 -5.80 -3.02 -51.64
N ILE A 12 -4.95 -4.01 -51.99
CA ILE A 12 -4.28 -4.87 -51.00
C ILE A 12 -3.30 -4.05 -50.17
N ILE A 13 -2.49 -3.18 -50.79
CA ILE A 13 -1.57 -2.28 -50.08
C ILE A 13 -2.34 -1.35 -49.15
N GLY A 14 -3.43 -0.74 -49.62
CA GLY A 14 -4.30 0.11 -48.78
C GLY A 14 -4.88 -0.65 -47.59
N LEU A 15 -5.36 -1.88 -47.79
CA LEU A 15 -5.88 -2.73 -46.71
C LEU A 15 -4.80 -3.09 -45.69
N LEU A 16 -3.58 -3.42 -46.15
CA LEU A 16 -2.45 -3.74 -45.27
C LEU A 16 -2.03 -2.53 -44.42
N ILE A 17 -2.08 -1.31 -44.97
CA ILE A 17 -1.83 -0.08 -44.21
C ILE A 17 -2.90 0.08 -43.12
N VAL A 18 -4.19 -0.06 -43.47
CA VAL A 18 -5.29 0.05 -42.51
C VAL A 18 -5.17 -1.01 -41.40
N LEU A 19 -4.87 -2.27 -41.76
CA LEU A 19 -4.64 -3.34 -40.80
C LEU A 19 -3.42 -3.07 -39.90
N GLY A 20 -2.34 -2.54 -40.47
CA GLY A 20 -1.16 -2.14 -39.71
C GLY A 20 -1.47 -1.05 -38.69
N VAL A 21 -2.21 -0.01 -39.09
CA VAL A 21 -2.65 1.06 -38.19
C VAL A 21 -3.57 0.50 -37.10
N ALA A 22 -4.55 -0.33 -37.45
CA ALA A 22 -5.44 -0.96 -36.48
C ALA A 22 -4.68 -1.82 -35.47
N ALA A 23 -3.69 -2.60 -35.93
CA ALA A 23 -2.84 -3.41 -35.06
C ALA A 23 -2.03 -2.55 -34.08
N VAL A 24 -1.49 -1.41 -34.53
CA VAL A 24 -0.76 -0.46 -33.65
C VAL A 24 -1.70 0.14 -32.60
N VAL A 25 -2.91 0.53 -32.97
CA VAL A 25 -3.90 1.08 -32.02
C VAL A 25 -4.28 0.04 -30.97
N VAL A 26 -4.64 -1.18 -31.41
CA VAL A 26 -4.99 -2.27 -30.49
C VAL A 26 -3.81 -2.61 -29.58
N PHE A 27 -2.59 -2.71 -30.12
CA PHE A 27 -1.39 -2.97 -29.34
C PHE A 27 -1.13 -1.86 -28.31
N SER A 28 -1.30 -0.59 -28.71
CA SER A 28 -1.18 0.55 -27.79
C SER A 28 -2.16 0.46 -26.62
N MET A 29 -3.40 0.00 -26.87
CA MET A 29 -4.45 -0.14 -25.84
C MET A 29 -4.20 -1.27 -24.84
N ILE A 30 -3.41 -2.30 -25.20
CA ILE A 30 -3.10 -3.44 -24.32
C ILE A 30 -1.67 -3.41 -23.77
N SER A 31 -0.83 -2.52 -24.31
CA SER A 31 0.60 -2.44 -23.96
C SER A 31 0.84 -2.21 -22.47
N ASP A 32 -0.06 -1.49 -21.79
CA ASP A 32 -0.03 -1.21 -20.37
C ASP A 32 -0.23 -2.46 -19.49
N GLN A 33 -0.90 -3.49 -20.02
CA GLN A 33 -1.11 -4.78 -19.37
C GLN A 33 0.01 -5.79 -19.67
N ILE A 34 0.82 -5.52 -20.69
CA ILE A 34 1.90 -6.42 -21.11
C ILE A 34 3.22 -5.98 -20.49
N PHE A 35 3.59 -4.71 -20.69
CA PHE A 35 4.88 -4.18 -20.30
C PHE A 35 4.89 -3.60 -18.89
N PHE A 36 6.02 -3.81 -18.22
CA PHE A 36 6.33 -3.15 -16.97
C PHE A 36 6.49 -1.65 -17.20
N LYS A 37 5.86 -0.84 -16.35
CA LYS A 37 6.00 0.62 -16.35
C LYS A 37 7.00 1.01 -15.27
N GLU A 38 8.23 1.26 -15.70
CA GLU A 38 9.28 1.83 -14.85
C GLU A 38 8.87 3.21 -14.35
N VAL A 39 9.33 3.52 -13.13
CA VAL A 39 9.09 4.81 -12.48
C VAL A 39 10.43 5.44 -12.13
N ASP A 40 10.53 6.76 -12.31
CA ASP A 40 11.68 7.53 -11.83
C ASP A 40 11.64 7.59 -10.29
N GLU A 41 12.34 6.65 -9.66
CA GLU A 41 12.43 6.50 -8.21
C GLU A 41 13.08 7.73 -7.56
N GLN A 42 12.46 8.22 -6.49
CA GLN A 42 12.92 9.33 -5.69
C GLN A 42 13.26 8.83 -4.28
N GLU A 43 14.55 8.73 -4.01
CA GLU A 43 15.07 8.20 -2.76
C GLU A 43 15.57 9.30 -1.83
N LYS A 44 15.15 9.24 -0.58
CA LYS A 44 15.77 9.97 0.53
C LYS A 44 16.51 8.97 1.42
N VAL A 45 17.70 9.35 1.86
CA VAL A 45 18.48 8.53 2.81
C VAL A 45 18.61 9.29 4.13
N GLU A 46 18.07 8.71 5.20
CA GLU A 46 18.21 9.18 6.56
C GLU A 46 19.35 8.42 7.26
N ASN A 47 20.50 9.08 7.41
CA ASN A 47 21.66 8.52 8.09
C ASN A 47 21.47 8.61 9.62
N LEU A 48 21.20 7.47 10.26
CA LEU A 48 20.97 7.37 11.70
C LEU A 48 22.26 7.49 12.50
N LYS A 49 22.19 8.13 13.66
CA LYS A 49 23.33 8.31 14.58
C LYS A 49 23.61 7.09 15.46
N VAL A 50 22.73 6.09 15.44
CA VAL A 50 22.80 4.87 16.25
C VAL A 50 23.14 3.66 15.37
N THR A 51 23.79 2.66 15.97
CA THR A 51 24.04 1.38 15.29
C THR A 51 22.82 0.47 15.41
N LEU A 52 22.68 -0.51 14.50
CA LEU A 52 21.61 -1.51 14.56
C LEU A 52 21.61 -2.25 15.91
N ASP A 53 22.80 -2.57 16.43
CA ASP A 53 22.95 -3.21 17.75
C ASP A 53 22.44 -2.34 18.91
N LYS A 54 22.65 -1.03 18.85
CA LYS A 54 22.17 -0.12 19.90
C LYS A 54 20.67 0.12 19.79
N ALA A 55 20.15 0.23 18.56
CA ALA A 55 18.73 0.40 18.31
C ALA A 55 17.93 -0.85 18.72
N SER A 56 18.37 -2.05 18.35
CA SER A 56 17.71 -3.31 18.71
C SER A 56 17.70 -3.57 20.22
N LYS A 57 18.75 -3.18 20.95
CA LYS A 57 18.75 -3.24 22.43
C LYS A 57 17.67 -2.36 23.05
N LYS A 58 17.50 -1.12 22.56
CA LYS A 58 16.42 -0.24 23.03
C LYS A 58 15.03 -0.83 22.78
N GLN A 59 14.85 -1.63 21.74
CA GLN A 59 13.57 -2.30 21.45
C GLN A 59 13.25 -3.44 22.43
N ILE A 60 14.27 -4.12 22.94
CA ILE A 60 14.13 -5.17 23.95
C ILE A 60 13.73 -4.57 25.30
N ASP A 61 14.35 -3.45 25.66
CA ASP A 61 14.16 -2.78 26.95
C ASP A 61 12.93 -1.85 26.96
N ASN A 62 12.08 -1.93 25.93
CA ASN A 62 10.95 -1.04 25.73
C ASN A 62 9.68 -1.46 26.49
N TYR A 63 8.71 -0.54 26.60
CA TYR A 63 7.45 -0.73 27.32
C TYR A 63 6.45 -1.70 26.67
N THR A 64 6.64 -2.08 25.39
CA THR A 64 5.84 -3.13 24.73
C THR A 64 6.66 -4.40 24.54
N SER A 65 6.14 -5.54 25.02
CA SER A 65 6.72 -6.85 24.71
C SER A 65 6.65 -7.13 23.21
N GLN A 66 7.81 -7.13 22.54
CA GLN A 66 7.92 -7.43 21.11
C GLN A 66 7.52 -8.89 20.87
N GLN A 67 6.60 -9.13 19.93
CA GLN A 67 6.00 -10.44 19.74
C GLN A 67 6.21 -10.98 18.33
N ILE A 68 6.03 -12.28 18.18
CA ILE A 68 5.97 -12.98 16.90
C ILE A 68 4.63 -13.70 16.85
N SER A 69 3.86 -13.42 15.81
CA SER A 69 2.65 -14.17 15.49
C SER A 69 2.98 -15.51 14.79
N SER A 70 2.11 -16.50 14.96
CA SER A 70 2.06 -17.66 14.08
C SER A 70 1.57 -17.25 12.68
N LYS A 71 1.81 -18.10 11.67
CA LYS A 71 1.39 -17.81 10.28
C LYS A 71 -0.10 -17.55 10.10
N ASP A 72 -0.94 -18.07 11.01
CA ASP A 72 -2.39 -17.86 11.03
C ASP A 72 -2.83 -16.76 12.01
N ASN A 73 -1.88 -16.03 12.61
CA ASN A 73 -2.09 -14.98 13.61
C ASN A 73 -2.91 -15.39 14.86
N LYS A 74 -2.99 -16.70 15.15
CA LYS A 74 -3.77 -17.22 16.29
C LYS A 74 -2.98 -17.38 17.58
N THR A 75 -1.66 -17.44 17.48
CA THR A 75 -0.78 -17.63 18.64
C THR A 75 0.37 -16.65 18.58
N TRP A 76 0.76 -16.20 19.77
CA TRP A 76 1.75 -15.15 19.95
C TRP A 76 2.79 -15.61 20.97
N ARG A 77 4.06 -15.24 20.74
CA ARG A 77 5.15 -15.43 21.70
C ARG A 77 6.08 -14.24 21.70
N ASP A 78 6.85 -14.09 22.76
CA ASP A 78 7.91 -13.09 22.79
C ASP A 78 8.99 -13.37 21.75
N ALA A 79 9.47 -12.29 21.14
CA ALA A 79 10.59 -12.30 20.21
C ALA A 79 11.92 -12.32 20.97
N SER A 80 12.87 -13.14 20.50
CA SER A 80 14.24 -13.08 21.00
C SER A 80 14.98 -11.84 20.49
N SER A 81 16.07 -11.47 21.18
CA SER A 81 16.93 -10.35 20.78
C SER A 81 17.47 -10.48 19.35
N THR A 82 17.83 -11.70 18.93
CA THR A 82 18.29 -11.99 17.58
C THR A 82 17.18 -11.81 16.54
N GLU A 83 15.96 -12.26 16.86
CA GLU A 83 14.80 -12.09 15.97
C GLU A 83 14.45 -10.61 15.79
N ILE A 84 14.44 -9.83 16.88
CA ILE A 84 14.22 -8.38 16.84
C ILE A 84 15.29 -7.71 15.97
N LYS A 85 16.57 -8.01 16.21
CA LYS A 85 17.68 -7.43 15.43
C LYS A 85 17.55 -7.76 13.94
N SER A 86 17.18 -8.99 13.60
CA SER A 86 16.97 -9.41 12.21
C SER A 86 15.81 -8.65 11.56
N ALA A 87 14.67 -8.55 12.24
CA ALA A 87 13.48 -7.84 11.74
C ALA A 87 13.67 -6.32 11.62
N MET A 88 14.73 -5.79 12.24
CA MET A 88 15.15 -4.38 12.13
C MET A 88 16.25 -4.15 11.09
N ASN A 89 16.81 -5.19 10.46
CA ASN A 89 18.00 -5.03 9.63
C ASN A 89 17.71 -4.34 8.27
N SER A 90 17.64 -3.01 8.28
CA SER A 90 17.28 -2.22 7.09
C SER A 90 18.24 -2.42 5.91
N SER A 91 19.52 -2.70 6.18
CA SER A 91 20.52 -2.99 5.15
C SER A 91 20.16 -4.19 4.28
N GLU A 92 19.47 -5.20 4.82
CA GLU A 92 19.02 -6.36 4.04
C GLU A 92 17.76 -6.04 3.23
N PHE A 93 16.87 -5.22 3.80
CA PHE A 93 15.59 -4.89 3.19
C PHE A 93 15.72 -3.90 2.02
N ILE A 94 16.68 -2.97 2.08
CA ILE A 94 16.95 -2.00 1.00
C ILE A 94 17.24 -2.71 -0.33
N GLU A 95 17.91 -3.86 -0.26
CA GLU A 95 18.35 -4.65 -1.43
C GLU A 95 17.32 -5.68 -1.90
N SER A 96 16.16 -5.73 -1.25
CA SER A 96 15.10 -6.69 -1.54
C SER A 96 14.04 -6.08 -2.44
N ASP A 97 13.71 -6.76 -3.55
CA ASP A 97 12.62 -6.35 -4.45
C ASP A 97 11.26 -6.24 -3.74
N THR A 98 11.06 -7.02 -2.67
CA THR A 98 9.84 -7.02 -1.85
C THR A 98 9.98 -6.13 -0.62
N GLN A 99 11.05 -6.30 0.16
CA GLN A 99 11.17 -5.62 1.44
C GLN A 99 11.56 -4.14 1.30
N LYS A 100 12.00 -3.68 0.11
CA LYS A 100 12.19 -2.25 -0.16
C LYS A 100 10.91 -1.43 0.08
N TYR A 101 9.73 -2.04 -0.08
CA TYR A 101 8.44 -1.41 0.19
C TYR A 101 8.20 -1.08 1.67
N GLN A 102 9.00 -1.63 2.59
CA GLN A 102 8.98 -1.13 3.97
C GLN A 102 9.39 0.36 4.07
N PHE A 103 10.10 0.86 3.06
CA PHE A 103 10.62 2.23 2.99
C PHE A 103 9.83 3.14 2.06
N LEU A 104 8.73 2.67 1.49
CA LEU A 104 7.85 3.52 0.69
C LEU A 104 7.28 4.64 1.57
N GLU A 105 7.38 5.89 1.12
CA GLU A 105 6.76 7.04 1.78
C GLU A 105 5.23 6.96 1.62
N LEU A 106 4.55 6.54 2.70
CA LEU A 106 3.11 6.29 2.73
C LEU A 106 2.28 7.58 2.81
N ASP A 107 2.90 8.71 3.11
CA ASP A 107 2.34 10.06 3.13
C ASP A 107 2.37 10.74 1.76
N LYS A 108 2.76 10.02 0.69
CA LYS A 108 2.88 10.56 -0.66
C LYS A 108 2.00 9.81 -1.66
N TYR A 109 1.07 10.54 -2.25
CA TYR A 109 0.35 10.12 -3.44
C TYR A 109 1.30 9.99 -4.65
N GLN A 110 1.30 8.82 -5.30
CA GLN A 110 2.20 8.50 -6.41
C GLN A 110 1.66 8.94 -7.76
N GLY A 111 0.35 8.82 -7.99
CA GLY A 111 -0.27 9.08 -9.28
C GLY A 111 -0.22 7.88 -10.23
N ILE A 112 -0.43 6.68 -9.71
CA ILE A 112 -0.57 5.47 -10.54
C ILE A 112 -1.79 5.61 -11.46
N ASP A 113 -1.67 5.09 -12.68
CA ASP A 113 -2.76 5.10 -13.65
C ASP A 113 -4.02 4.41 -13.09
N GLU A 114 -5.16 5.09 -13.17
CA GLU A 114 -6.41 4.62 -12.57
C GLU A 114 -6.83 3.24 -13.11
N ASN A 115 -6.53 2.93 -14.38
CA ASN A 115 -6.87 1.62 -14.95
C ASN A 115 -6.01 0.50 -14.37
N ARG A 116 -4.76 0.78 -13.97
CA ARG A 116 -3.92 -0.19 -13.25
C ARG A 116 -4.53 -0.52 -11.89
N ILE A 117 -4.97 0.50 -11.15
CA ILE A 117 -5.65 0.34 -9.86
C ILE A 117 -6.96 -0.44 -10.03
N LYS A 118 -7.81 -0.06 -11.00
CA LYS A 118 -9.07 -0.75 -11.29
C LYS A 118 -8.87 -2.22 -11.63
N ARG A 119 -7.82 -2.56 -12.40
CA ARG A 119 -7.51 -3.96 -12.72
C ARG A 119 -7.08 -4.77 -11.51
N MET A 120 -6.26 -4.20 -10.63
CA MET A 120 -5.88 -4.83 -9.36
C MET A 120 -7.09 -5.14 -8.48
N LEU A 121 -8.17 -4.37 -8.62
CA LEU A 121 -9.41 -4.52 -7.84
C LEU A 121 -10.49 -5.38 -8.52
N ILE A 122 -10.21 -6.05 -9.64
CA ILE A 122 -11.24 -6.74 -10.43
C ILE A 122 -12.00 -7.82 -9.66
N ASP A 123 -11.34 -8.50 -8.71
CA ASP A 123 -11.94 -9.53 -7.85
C ASP A 123 -12.61 -8.96 -6.58
N ASN A 124 -12.60 -7.63 -6.41
CA ASN A 124 -13.13 -6.89 -5.26
C ASN A 124 -14.17 -5.85 -5.72
N PRO A 125 -15.39 -6.27 -6.12
CA PRO A 125 -16.35 -5.40 -6.80
C PRO A 125 -16.72 -4.13 -5.99
N THR A 126 -16.84 -4.24 -4.66
CA THR A 126 -17.13 -3.08 -3.79
C THR A 126 -16.02 -2.03 -3.84
N LEU A 127 -14.75 -2.45 -3.80
CA LEU A 127 -13.63 -1.51 -3.89
C LEU A 127 -13.43 -1.00 -5.31
N LEU A 128 -13.70 -1.83 -6.31
CA LEU A 128 -13.66 -1.45 -7.71
C LEU A 128 -14.66 -0.32 -8.01
N GLU A 129 -15.90 -0.45 -7.52
CA GLU A 129 -16.95 0.56 -7.64
C GLU A 129 -16.51 1.92 -7.05
N HIS A 130 -15.74 1.89 -5.96
CA HIS A 130 -15.25 3.07 -5.27
C HIS A 130 -13.77 3.39 -5.55
N SER A 131 -13.17 2.82 -6.59
CA SER A 131 -11.75 3.01 -6.88
C SER A 131 -11.38 4.48 -7.09
N ASP A 132 -12.25 5.25 -7.77
CA ASP A 132 -12.07 6.69 -7.97
C ASP A 132 -12.15 7.47 -6.65
N ASP A 133 -12.99 7.03 -5.71
CA ASP A 133 -13.09 7.63 -4.36
C ASP A 133 -11.80 7.38 -3.56
N PHE A 134 -11.21 6.19 -3.67
CA PHE A 134 -9.92 5.86 -3.05
C PHE A 134 -8.78 6.69 -3.64
N ILE A 135 -8.70 6.79 -4.96
CA ILE A 135 -7.65 7.55 -5.66
C ILE A 135 -7.74 9.02 -5.26
N LYS A 136 -8.96 9.58 -5.28
CA LYS A 136 -9.21 10.96 -4.86
C LYS A 136 -8.86 11.19 -3.40
N ALA A 137 -9.29 10.29 -2.50
CA ALA A 137 -8.99 10.41 -1.08
C ALA A 137 -7.48 10.32 -0.80
N ALA A 138 -6.77 9.39 -1.45
CA ALA A 138 -5.32 9.26 -1.35
C ALA A 138 -4.61 10.56 -1.76
N GLN A 139 -5.02 11.15 -2.88
CA GLN A 139 -4.48 12.42 -3.35
C GLN A 139 -4.80 13.58 -2.39
N ASP A 140 -6.07 13.77 -2.04
CA ASP A 140 -6.55 14.90 -1.23
C ASP A 140 -6.03 14.82 0.23
N LYS A 141 -5.72 13.62 0.72
CA LYS A 141 -5.28 13.35 2.10
C LYS A 141 -3.81 13.01 2.25
N HIS A 142 -3.02 13.12 1.18
CA HIS A 142 -1.58 12.82 1.20
C HIS A 142 -1.31 11.43 1.79
N VAL A 143 -1.91 10.42 1.14
CA VAL A 143 -1.67 9.01 1.45
C VAL A 143 -1.29 8.31 0.15
N ASN A 144 -0.35 7.38 0.21
CA ASN A 144 -0.04 6.50 -0.91
C ASN A 144 -1.27 5.66 -1.26
N GLU A 145 -1.71 5.71 -2.51
CA GLU A 145 -2.95 5.09 -2.98
C GLU A 145 -2.91 3.56 -2.89
N VAL A 146 -1.74 2.94 -3.07
CA VAL A 146 -1.57 1.48 -2.94
C VAL A 146 -1.71 1.09 -1.48
N TYR A 147 -1.05 1.79 -0.58
CA TYR A 147 -1.18 1.57 0.87
C TYR A 147 -2.61 1.75 1.35
N LEU A 148 -3.29 2.84 0.96
CA LEU A 148 -4.67 3.10 1.36
C LEU A 148 -5.61 1.95 0.94
N ILE A 149 -5.49 1.48 -0.29
CA ILE A 149 -6.29 0.37 -0.82
C ILE A 149 -5.92 -0.95 -0.15
N SER A 150 -4.62 -1.21 0.03
CA SER A 150 -4.12 -2.41 0.72
C SER A 150 -4.66 -2.51 2.14
N HIS A 151 -4.67 -1.38 2.84
CA HIS A 151 -5.16 -1.30 4.21
C HIS A 151 -6.67 -1.57 4.26
N ALA A 152 -7.45 -0.94 3.36
CA ALA A 152 -8.87 -1.24 3.26
C ALA A 152 -9.16 -2.73 2.98
N LEU A 153 -8.39 -3.36 2.07
CA LEU A 153 -8.53 -4.78 1.74
C LEU A 153 -8.32 -5.69 2.96
N LEU A 154 -7.27 -5.42 3.75
CA LEU A 154 -6.95 -6.17 4.97
C LEU A 154 -8.03 -5.99 6.05
N GLU A 155 -8.37 -4.74 6.37
CA GLU A 155 -9.28 -4.41 7.47
C GLU A 155 -10.72 -4.88 7.22
N THR A 156 -11.12 -5.02 5.96
CA THR A 156 -12.50 -5.31 5.61
C THR A 156 -12.71 -6.68 4.99
N GLY A 157 -11.67 -7.53 4.98
CA GLY A 157 -11.70 -8.84 4.35
C GLY A 157 -12.18 -8.75 2.90
N SER A 158 -11.51 -7.92 2.09
CA SER A 158 -11.91 -7.63 0.70
C SER A 158 -13.20 -6.82 0.56
N ALA A 159 -13.45 -5.85 1.45
CA ALA A 159 -14.68 -5.04 1.51
C ALA A 159 -15.96 -5.87 1.65
N LYS A 160 -15.85 -7.08 2.21
CA LYS A 160 -16.97 -7.98 2.51
C LYS A 160 -17.44 -7.87 3.95
N SER A 161 -16.69 -7.16 4.80
CA SER A 161 -17.12 -6.89 6.17
C SER A 161 -18.46 -6.15 6.19
N GLU A 162 -19.22 -6.40 7.26
CA GLU A 162 -20.49 -5.74 7.51
C GLU A 162 -20.31 -4.22 7.64
N LEU A 163 -19.21 -3.77 8.26
CA LEU A 163 -18.81 -2.36 8.35
C LEU A 163 -18.61 -1.69 6.99
N ALA A 164 -17.91 -2.34 6.06
CA ALA A 164 -17.67 -1.81 4.71
C ALA A 164 -18.94 -1.82 3.86
N SER A 165 -19.78 -2.85 4.02
CA SER A 165 -21.09 -2.95 3.36
C SER A 165 -22.09 -1.92 3.89
N GLY A 166 -21.86 -1.45 5.12
CA GLY A 166 -22.58 -0.42 5.84
C GLY A 166 -23.63 -0.97 6.81
N VAL A 167 -23.72 -0.35 7.98
CA VAL A 167 -24.61 -0.74 9.08
C VAL A 167 -25.75 0.27 9.21
N GLU A 168 -26.99 -0.22 9.34
CA GLU A 168 -28.16 0.64 9.54
C GLU A 168 -28.30 1.04 11.01
N ILE A 169 -28.33 2.35 11.28
CA ILE A 169 -28.58 2.92 12.60
C ILE A 169 -29.63 4.03 12.44
N ASP A 170 -30.77 3.88 13.13
CA ASP A 170 -31.89 4.84 13.11
C ASP A 170 -32.39 5.17 11.68
N GLY A 171 -32.47 4.17 10.80
CA GLY A 171 -32.97 4.33 9.43
C GLY A 171 -31.97 4.95 8.45
N LYS A 172 -30.68 5.07 8.84
CA LYS A 172 -29.60 5.54 7.97
C LYS A 172 -28.43 4.57 7.97
N LYS A 173 -27.82 4.37 6.80
CA LYS A 173 -26.66 3.48 6.64
C LYS A 173 -25.36 4.25 6.86
N TYR A 174 -24.42 3.65 7.58
CA TYR A 174 -23.09 4.20 7.82
C TYR A 174 -22.01 3.19 7.45
N TYR A 175 -20.93 3.68 6.83
CA TYR A 175 -19.90 2.84 6.21
C TYR A 175 -18.55 3.04 6.89
N ASN A 176 -17.73 2.00 6.94
CA ASN A 176 -16.37 2.07 7.47
C ASN A 176 -15.46 1.08 6.73
N PHE A 177 -14.53 1.63 5.93
CA PHE A 177 -13.65 0.85 5.04
C PHE A 177 -12.29 0.51 5.66
N PHE A 178 -12.00 0.96 6.88
CA PHE A 178 -10.69 0.80 7.51
C PHE A 178 -10.78 0.37 8.97
N GLY A 179 -11.94 -0.15 9.40
CA GLY A 179 -12.14 -0.59 10.78
C GLY A 179 -11.98 0.51 11.84
N VAL A 180 -12.07 1.79 11.47
CA VAL A 180 -11.76 2.89 12.39
C VAL A 180 -12.75 2.89 13.56
N GLY A 181 -12.23 2.78 14.78
CA GLY A 181 -13.04 2.73 15.99
C GLY A 181 -13.78 1.40 16.22
N ALA A 182 -13.46 0.34 15.47
CA ALA A 182 -13.97 -1.00 15.70
C ALA A 182 -13.14 -1.70 16.79
N LEU A 183 -13.69 -1.82 18.00
CA LEU A 183 -13.04 -2.44 19.16
C LEU A 183 -13.35 -3.94 19.22
N ASP A 184 -12.38 -4.75 19.67
CA ASP A 184 -12.46 -6.22 19.70
C ASP A 184 -13.71 -6.79 20.39
N GLU A 185 -14.25 -6.09 21.40
CA GLU A 185 -15.43 -6.52 22.14
C GLU A 185 -16.71 -6.55 21.30
N ASP A 186 -16.87 -5.58 20.39
CA ASP A 186 -18.04 -5.42 19.52
C ASP A 186 -17.66 -4.54 18.31
N PRO A 187 -16.88 -5.08 17.35
CA PRO A 187 -16.26 -4.28 16.30
C PRO A 187 -17.30 -3.67 15.35
N ILE A 188 -18.42 -4.37 15.10
CA ILE A 188 -19.49 -3.88 14.23
C ILE A 188 -20.20 -2.69 14.87
N LYS A 189 -20.61 -2.81 16.14
CA LYS A 189 -21.31 -1.71 16.82
C LYS A 189 -20.41 -0.51 17.00
N THR A 190 -19.22 -0.70 17.58
CA THR A 190 -18.31 0.41 17.87
C THR A 190 -17.81 1.11 16.60
N GLY A 191 -17.47 0.34 15.56
CA GLY A 191 -17.05 0.88 14.27
C GLY A 191 -18.17 1.63 13.52
N SER A 192 -19.42 1.19 13.62
CA SER A 192 -20.57 1.87 13.01
C SER A 192 -21.03 3.09 13.80
N GLU A 193 -20.95 3.07 15.13
CA GLU A 193 -21.16 4.24 15.99
C GLU A 193 -20.10 5.33 15.72
N TYR A 194 -18.84 4.93 15.52
CA TYR A 194 -17.77 5.84 15.09
C TYR A 194 -18.11 6.46 13.74
N ALA A 195 -18.47 5.66 12.75
CA ALA A 195 -18.87 6.12 11.42
C ALA A 195 -20.06 7.10 11.49
N LYS A 196 -21.07 6.81 12.32
CA LYS A 196 -22.21 7.69 12.58
C LYS A 196 -21.79 9.03 13.18
N LYS A 197 -20.93 9.01 14.19
CA LYS A 197 -20.40 10.22 14.84
C LYS A 197 -19.66 11.13 13.86
N HIS A 198 -18.98 10.56 12.88
CA HIS A 198 -18.23 11.30 11.85
C HIS A 198 -19.03 11.56 10.57
N GLY A 199 -20.32 11.19 10.54
CA GLY A 199 -21.20 11.46 9.40
C GLY A 199 -20.83 10.68 8.14
N TRP A 200 -20.25 9.49 8.27
CA TRP A 200 -19.88 8.59 7.17
C TRP A 200 -21.09 7.84 6.63
N ASP A 201 -22.08 8.62 6.16
CA ASP A 201 -23.38 8.14 5.67
C ASP A 201 -23.40 7.78 4.17
N THR A 202 -22.24 7.88 3.51
CA THR A 202 -22.00 7.38 2.15
C THR A 202 -20.63 6.72 2.08
N PRO A 203 -20.39 5.78 1.16
CA PRO A 203 -19.08 5.17 0.96
C PRO A 203 -17.97 6.20 0.71
N GLN A 204 -18.25 7.22 -0.10
CA GLN A 204 -17.33 8.32 -0.41
C GLN A 204 -16.81 9.02 0.86
N LYS A 205 -17.73 9.34 1.79
CA LYS A 205 -17.39 10.02 3.04
C LYS A 205 -16.59 9.11 3.96
N ALA A 206 -16.93 7.82 4.01
CA ALA A 206 -16.18 6.83 4.78
C ALA A 206 -14.75 6.66 4.26
N ILE A 207 -14.57 6.60 2.93
CA ILE A 207 -13.26 6.47 2.29
C ILE A 207 -12.42 7.73 2.55
N SER A 208 -12.97 8.93 2.27
CA SER A 208 -12.26 10.19 2.49
C SER A 208 -11.96 10.45 3.97
N GLY A 209 -12.92 10.16 4.86
CA GLY A 209 -12.78 10.32 6.30
C GLY A 209 -11.80 9.34 6.92
N GLY A 210 -11.82 8.08 6.48
CA GLY A 210 -10.85 7.07 6.89
C GLY A 210 -9.44 7.37 6.39
N ALA A 211 -9.28 7.83 5.14
CA ALA A 211 -7.98 8.29 4.63
C ALA A 211 -7.43 9.47 5.45
N ASN A 212 -8.29 10.42 5.83
CA ASN A 212 -7.92 11.53 6.71
C ASN A 212 -7.51 11.02 8.10
N PHE A 213 -8.25 10.07 8.67
CA PHE A 213 -7.90 9.45 9.94
C PHE A 213 -6.51 8.78 9.87
N ILE A 214 -6.26 7.99 8.82
CA ILE A 214 -4.97 7.32 8.59
C ILE A 214 -3.84 8.33 8.52
N HIS A 215 -4.02 9.40 7.74
CA HIS A 215 -3.01 10.45 7.64
C HIS A 215 -2.74 11.09 9.01
N ASP A 216 -3.78 11.60 9.67
CA ASP A 216 -3.64 12.34 10.93
C ASP A 216 -3.05 11.49 12.05
N HIS A 217 -3.45 10.22 12.16
CA HIS A 217 -3.03 9.35 13.26
C HIS A 217 -1.70 8.66 13.01
N PHE A 218 -1.34 8.39 11.76
CA PHE A 218 -0.20 7.52 11.46
C PHE A 218 0.87 8.16 10.59
N LEU A 219 0.51 9.13 9.74
CA LEU A 219 1.40 9.70 8.74
C LEU A 219 1.71 11.19 8.97
N SER A 220 1.12 11.81 10.00
CA SER A 220 1.34 13.20 10.34
C SER A 220 2.76 13.49 10.86
N ASN A 221 3.47 12.46 11.30
CA ASN A 221 4.87 12.54 11.69
C ASN A 221 5.77 12.10 10.52
N GLU A 222 6.51 13.04 9.93
CA GLU A 222 7.46 12.77 8.85
C GLU A 222 8.57 11.78 9.26
N ASP A 223 8.79 11.56 10.56
CA ASP A 223 9.76 10.58 11.07
C ASP A 223 9.22 9.15 11.06
N GLN A 224 7.91 8.96 10.82
CA GLN A 224 7.20 7.69 10.84
C GLN A 224 6.24 7.53 9.64
N ASN A 225 6.67 7.98 8.47
CA ASN A 225 5.87 7.94 7.25
C ASN A 225 6.15 6.71 6.35
N THR A 226 6.84 5.69 6.86
CA THR A 226 7.09 4.42 6.16
C THR A 226 6.71 3.25 7.07
N LEU A 227 6.39 2.07 6.52
CA LEU A 227 6.11 0.88 7.35
C LEU A 227 7.26 0.58 8.32
N TYR A 228 8.51 0.70 7.85
CA TYR A 228 9.69 0.50 8.68
C TYR A 228 9.72 1.47 9.87
N SER A 229 9.50 2.76 9.61
CA SER A 229 9.60 3.80 10.64
C SER A 229 8.39 3.84 11.58
N MET A 230 7.20 3.50 11.10
CA MET A 230 6.02 3.24 11.93
C MET A 230 6.27 2.09 12.91
N ARG A 231 6.93 1.01 12.43
CA ARG A 231 7.19 -0.17 13.26
C ARG A 231 8.34 0.02 14.24
N TRP A 232 9.44 0.62 13.80
CA TRP A 232 10.70 0.61 14.53
C TRP A 232 11.13 1.96 15.11
N ASN A 233 10.51 3.06 14.66
CA ASN A 233 10.87 4.43 15.02
C ASN A 233 12.39 4.65 15.10
N PRO A 234 13.13 4.54 13.99
CA PRO A 234 14.60 4.53 14.01
C PRO A 234 15.22 5.83 14.56
N LYS A 235 14.49 6.95 14.55
CA LYS A 235 14.91 8.20 15.18
C LYS A 235 14.81 8.16 16.71
N ASN A 236 13.82 7.44 17.24
CA ASN A 236 13.68 7.21 18.67
C ASN A 236 13.32 5.73 18.96
N PRO A 237 14.28 4.78 18.83
CA PRO A 237 14.00 3.35 18.89
C PRO A 237 13.35 2.94 20.21
N GLY A 238 12.27 2.15 20.11
CA GLY A 238 11.38 1.76 21.20
C GLY A 238 10.16 2.68 21.32
N GLU A 239 10.26 3.93 20.89
CA GLU A 239 9.21 4.90 21.18
C GLU A 239 8.11 4.91 20.09
N HIS A 240 6.85 5.15 20.46
CA HIS A 240 5.68 5.32 19.57
C HIS A 240 5.59 4.30 18.40
N GLN A 241 5.47 3.01 18.70
CA GLN A 241 5.40 1.95 17.68
C GLN A 241 3.95 1.61 17.31
N TYR A 242 3.71 1.40 16.01
CA TYR A 242 2.38 1.06 15.50
C TYR A 242 1.90 -0.34 15.91
N ALA A 243 2.81 -1.31 15.98
CA ALA A 243 2.47 -2.71 16.25
C ALA A 243 3.51 -3.40 17.14
N THR A 244 3.10 -4.46 17.82
CA THR A 244 3.96 -5.32 18.65
C THR A 244 4.57 -6.49 17.87
N ASP A 245 3.93 -6.95 16.78
CA ASP A 245 4.46 -8.01 15.92
C ASP A 245 5.71 -7.54 15.19
N ILE A 246 6.86 -8.19 15.38
CA ILE A 246 8.10 -7.85 14.67
C ILE A 246 8.00 -8.05 13.16
N LYS A 247 7.05 -8.87 12.69
CA LYS A 247 6.81 -9.15 11.26
C LYS A 247 5.79 -8.23 10.62
N TRP A 248 5.24 -7.27 11.36
CA TRP A 248 4.19 -6.39 10.86
C TRP A 248 4.64 -5.62 9.60
N ALA A 249 5.83 -5.01 9.63
CA ALA A 249 6.33 -4.23 8.50
C ALA A 249 6.62 -5.13 7.29
N GLU A 250 7.24 -6.29 7.50
CA GLU A 250 7.56 -7.25 6.45
C GLU A 250 6.29 -7.79 5.77
N SER A 251 5.26 -8.10 6.55
CA SER A 251 4.00 -8.64 6.04
C SER A 251 3.26 -7.59 5.19
N ASN A 252 3.20 -6.35 5.65
CA ASN A 252 2.57 -5.25 4.91
C ASN A 252 3.37 -4.88 3.65
N ALA A 253 4.71 -4.84 3.72
CA ALA A 253 5.54 -4.59 2.55
C ALA A 253 5.40 -5.68 1.50
N THR A 254 5.29 -6.94 1.93
CA THR A 254 5.02 -8.07 1.03
C THR A 254 3.70 -7.88 0.29
N LEU A 255 2.62 -7.54 1.00
CA LEU A 255 1.33 -7.29 0.35
C LEU A 255 1.40 -6.12 -0.64
N MET A 256 2.03 -5.02 -0.26
CA MET A 256 2.20 -3.87 -1.14
C MET A 256 3.02 -4.21 -2.39
N ALA A 257 4.11 -4.97 -2.23
CA ALA A 257 4.93 -5.42 -3.36
C ALA A 257 4.13 -6.25 -4.36
N HIS A 258 3.27 -7.17 -3.88
CA HIS A 258 2.39 -7.96 -4.75
C HIS A 258 1.43 -7.06 -5.53
N PHE A 259 0.87 -6.02 -4.91
CA PHE A 259 0.01 -5.08 -5.62
C PHE A 259 0.73 -4.27 -6.70
N TYR A 260 1.95 -3.82 -6.43
CA TYR A 260 2.77 -3.15 -7.45
C TYR A 260 3.12 -4.10 -8.60
N GLU A 261 3.45 -5.36 -8.30
CA GLU A 261 3.72 -6.40 -9.28
C GLU A 261 2.49 -6.70 -10.16
N ASP A 262 1.31 -6.90 -9.56
CA ASP A 262 0.04 -7.11 -10.27
C ASP A 262 -0.31 -5.93 -11.19
N MET A 263 0.00 -4.71 -10.75
CA MET A 263 -0.15 -3.50 -11.53
C MET A 263 0.95 -3.30 -12.56
N LYS A 264 1.98 -4.16 -12.63
CA LYS A 264 3.15 -4.07 -13.52
C LYS A 264 3.83 -2.71 -13.48
N THR A 265 4.08 -2.20 -12.28
CA THR A 265 4.79 -0.94 -12.03
C THR A 265 5.48 -1.02 -10.66
N GLU A 266 6.13 0.05 -10.23
CA GLU A 266 6.89 0.08 -8.96
C GLU A 266 6.60 1.34 -8.15
N GLY A 267 7.01 1.32 -6.88
CA GLY A 267 6.93 2.47 -5.99
C GLY A 267 7.79 3.62 -6.49
N LYS A 268 7.40 4.86 -6.14
CA LYS A 268 8.16 6.06 -6.54
C LYS A 268 8.98 6.67 -5.42
N TYR A 269 8.35 6.93 -4.27
CA TYR A 269 8.95 7.73 -3.22
C TYR A 269 9.42 6.83 -2.10
N TYR A 270 10.73 6.78 -1.86
CA TYR A 270 11.33 5.95 -0.83
C TYR A 270 12.11 6.81 0.18
N LYS A 271 12.02 6.43 1.45
CA LYS A 271 12.83 6.97 2.55
C LYS A 271 13.51 5.83 3.28
N TYR A 272 14.80 5.65 2.98
CA TYR A 272 15.64 4.62 3.59
C TYR A 272 16.24 5.11 4.90
N PHE A 273 16.27 4.23 5.90
CA PHE A 273 16.87 4.50 7.21
C PHE A 273 18.14 3.67 7.36
N VAL A 274 19.29 4.33 7.32
CA VAL A 274 20.61 3.69 7.29
C VAL A 274 21.26 3.81 8.65
N TYR A 275 21.52 2.69 9.31
CA TYR A 275 22.18 2.68 10.62
C TYR A 275 23.63 3.16 10.55
N LYS A 276 24.16 3.66 11.66
CA LYS A 276 25.53 4.19 11.75
C LYS A 276 26.61 3.19 11.32
N ASP A 277 26.36 1.89 11.49
CA ASP A 277 27.26 0.80 11.17
C ASP A 277 27.03 0.17 9.79
N ASP A 278 26.06 0.66 9.00
CA ASP A 278 25.88 0.25 7.61
C ASP A 278 26.74 1.12 6.68
N GLU A 279 27.97 0.70 6.43
CA GLU A 279 28.88 1.42 5.52
C GLU A 279 28.48 1.31 4.04
N LYS A 280 27.65 0.33 3.68
CA LYS A 280 27.32 0.04 2.27
C LYS A 280 26.33 1.07 1.71
N HIS A 281 25.33 1.45 2.51
CA HIS A 281 24.23 2.31 2.05
C HIS A 281 24.32 3.77 2.54
N LYS A 282 25.40 4.14 3.24
CA LYS A 282 25.67 5.54 3.56
C LYS A 282 25.85 6.35 2.27
N LYS A 283 25.00 7.36 2.09
CA LYS A 283 25.15 8.40 1.07
C LYS A 283 25.57 9.71 1.73
#